data_AF-A0A6A3T0N3-F1
#
_entry.id   AF-A0A6A3T0N3-F1
#
_cell.length_a   1.000
_cell.length_b   1.000
_cell.length_c   1.000
_cell.angle_alpha   90.00
_cell.angle_beta   90.00
_cell.angle_gamma   90.00
#
_symmetry.space_group_name_H-M   'P 1'
#
loop_
_entity.id
_entity.type
_entity.pdbx_description
1 polymer ?
#
loop_
_entity_poly.entity_id
_entity_poly.type
_entity_poly.pdbx_seq_one_letter_code
_entity_poly.pdbx_strand_id
1 'polypeptide(L)'
;MAPQFTTQIGGSMTFSASLSASMIVTTNVTASRNYRPLVPDISQPHGPPAPLILSVEEANSLEHLADSVMTQTLADYLHFRDIRKRRLHDTEWKEVRRQNNLVAFKERESFRQEHQTLYTPDGGLEPVICKTSVPKLLVLGALQGTLDDEMFGMHIDGDNAARLRSSYIHDQVHDFRVLSRIRGATKDDPFRFCGVTWSDLGSNGYGPFAKKRDFCVVTSMGVTETTRGERVGYYVVHSVDVSSNGPMGRTTQLGLGIGGNSSKYTRAKGSMCWLKCELPNGGVELYMQGFFAPMGSVPEFAVVNAAVHVALGLAQTSDTSYSKKIRWMLHDSVRSTRRPVSSSDECVGRCKSHFGVAKKRKLGCCIVCRAVTS
;
A
#
# COMPACT_ATOMS: atom_id res chain seq x y z
N MET A 1 -9.11 -25.45 6.16
CA MET A 1 -8.48 -25.28 7.48
C MET A 1 -7.44 -24.18 7.38
N ALA A 2 -7.47 -23.21 8.30
CA ALA A 2 -6.50 -22.11 8.35
C ALA A 2 -5.10 -22.64 8.71
N PRO A 3 -4.01 -22.05 8.19
CA PRO A 3 -2.67 -22.43 8.62
C PRO A 3 -2.47 -22.03 10.09
N GLN A 4 -2.35 -23.04 10.96
CA GLN A 4 -1.96 -22.83 12.35
C GLN A 4 -0.43 -22.67 12.42
N PHE A 5 0.03 -21.45 12.67
CA PHE A 5 1.38 -21.21 13.15
C PHE A 5 1.38 -21.42 14.67
N THR A 6 1.68 -22.65 15.10
CA THR A 6 1.86 -23.01 16.50
C THR A 6 3.34 -23.05 16.85
N THR A 7 3.70 -22.42 17.96
CA THR A 7 4.98 -22.55 18.65
C THR A 7 4.93 -23.80 19.52
N GLN A 8 5.07 -24.99 18.93
CA GLN A 8 5.38 -26.19 19.70
C GLN A 8 6.44 -27.05 19.03
N ILE A 9 7.32 -27.56 19.90
CA ILE A 9 8.44 -28.44 19.60
C ILE A 9 7.89 -29.83 19.29
N GLY A 10 8.15 -30.35 18.09
CA GLY A 10 8.07 -31.80 17.81
C GLY A 10 7.01 -32.32 16.84
N GLY A 11 6.38 -31.51 15.98
CA GLY A 11 5.45 -32.01 14.96
C GLY A 11 5.98 -31.87 13.53
N SER A 12 6.20 -32.98 12.82
CA SER A 12 6.36 -32.99 11.36
C SER A 12 4.98 -32.81 10.71
N MET A 13 4.85 -31.87 9.76
CA MET A 13 3.60 -31.67 9.00
C MET A 13 3.79 -32.02 7.53
N THR A 14 3.01 -33.00 7.06
CA THR A 14 2.78 -33.27 5.64
C THR A 14 1.45 -32.65 5.18
N PHE A 15 1.42 -32.22 3.92
CA PHE A 15 0.32 -31.48 3.30
C PHE A 15 -0.66 -32.45 2.63
N SER A 16 -1.97 -32.33 2.90
CA SER A 16 -3.02 -32.94 2.07
C SER A 16 -4.27 -32.07 2.12
N ALA A 17 -4.80 -31.72 0.95
CA ALA A 17 -6.04 -30.96 0.79
C ALA A 17 -7.00 -31.76 -0.08
N SER A 18 -8.15 -32.15 0.47
CA SER A 18 -9.32 -32.58 -0.29
C SER A 18 -10.38 -31.48 -0.22
N LEU A 19 -10.90 -31.10 -1.39
CA LEU A 19 -11.98 -30.14 -1.56
C LEU A 19 -13.33 -30.85 -1.44
N SER A 20 -14.18 -30.36 -0.54
CA SER A 20 -15.63 -30.50 -0.71
C SER A 20 -16.28 -29.17 -0.34
N ALA A 21 -17.03 -28.61 -1.29
CA ALA A 21 -17.78 -27.39 -1.13
C ALA A 21 -19.25 -27.74 -0.89
N SER A 22 -19.90 -27.03 0.03
CA SER A 22 -21.37 -26.93 0.09
C SER A 22 -21.71 -25.51 0.49
N MET A 23 -22.42 -24.81 -0.41
CA MET A 23 -22.92 -23.46 -0.19
C MET A 23 -24.29 -23.53 0.50
N ILE A 24 -24.45 -22.82 1.60
CA ILE A 24 -25.77 -22.42 2.11
C ILE A 24 -25.84 -20.91 1.99
N VAL A 25 -26.75 -20.45 1.13
CA VAL A 25 -27.06 -19.03 0.92
C VAL A 25 -28.12 -18.65 1.94
N THR A 26 -27.78 -17.75 2.86
CA THR A 26 -28.78 -17.00 3.64
C THR A 26 -28.66 -15.52 3.30
N THR A 27 -29.63 -15.04 2.52
CA THR A 27 -29.83 -13.62 2.22
C THR A 27 -30.58 -12.96 3.36
N ASN A 28 -29.96 -12.00 4.04
CA ASN A 28 -30.68 -10.97 4.81
C ASN A 28 -30.12 -9.61 4.43
N VAL A 29 -30.86 -8.89 3.59
CA VAL A 29 -30.60 -7.51 3.19
C VAL A 29 -31.38 -6.61 4.15
N THR A 30 -30.70 -5.97 5.09
CA THR A 30 -31.24 -4.83 5.83
C THR A 30 -30.72 -3.54 5.21
N ALA A 31 -31.63 -2.81 4.55
CA ALA A 31 -31.34 -1.52 3.95
C ALA A 31 -31.09 -0.46 5.03
N SER A 32 -29.84 -0.05 5.21
CA SER A 32 -29.50 1.14 6.02
C SER A 32 -29.67 2.40 5.17
N ARG A 33 -30.60 3.27 5.61
CA ARG A 33 -31.12 4.42 4.85
C ARG A 33 -30.32 5.72 5.02
N ASN A 34 -29.07 5.65 5.47
CA ASN A 34 -28.24 6.83 5.77
C ASN A 34 -26.94 6.86 4.96
N TYR A 35 -27.03 6.96 3.63
CA TYR A 35 -25.89 7.35 2.80
C TYR A 35 -25.88 8.87 2.65
N ARG A 36 -25.01 9.56 3.40
CA ARG A 36 -24.76 11.00 3.23
C ARG A 36 -23.60 11.14 2.24
N PRO A 37 -23.76 11.81 1.08
CA PRO A 37 -22.64 12.05 0.18
C PRO A 37 -21.56 12.84 0.91
N LEU A 38 -20.32 12.35 0.87
CA LEU A 38 -19.15 13.09 1.34
C LEU A 38 -18.96 14.30 0.41
N VAL A 39 -19.47 15.46 0.83
CA VAL A 39 -19.07 16.74 0.25
C VAL A 39 -17.61 16.96 0.66
N PRO A 40 -16.67 17.15 -0.28
CA PRO A 40 -15.31 17.49 0.09
C PRO A 40 -15.33 18.80 0.85
N ASP A 41 -14.78 18.81 2.06
CA ASP A 41 -14.60 20.01 2.86
C ASP A 41 -13.53 20.89 2.17
N ILE A 42 -13.99 21.86 1.37
CA ILE A 42 -13.12 22.84 0.69
C ILE A 42 -12.77 23.94 1.69
N SER A 43 -11.96 23.60 2.69
CA SER A 43 -11.29 24.59 3.53
C SER A 43 -9.90 24.14 3.95
N GLN A 44 -8.94 24.18 3.03
CA GLN A 44 -7.52 24.34 3.38
C GLN A 44 -6.84 25.35 2.43
N PRO A 45 -6.26 26.44 2.94
CA PRO A 45 -5.73 27.55 2.15
C PRO A 45 -4.25 27.35 1.77
N HIS A 46 -3.86 26.16 1.31
CA HIS A 46 -2.51 25.93 0.80
C HIS A 46 -2.59 25.13 -0.50
N GLY A 47 -2.10 25.73 -1.59
CA GLY A 47 -1.94 25.03 -2.87
C GLY A 47 -1.07 23.77 -2.72
N PRO A 48 -1.02 22.89 -3.74
CA PRO A 48 -0.16 21.72 -3.70
C PRO A 48 1.28 22.16 -3.39
N PRO A 49 2.01 21.48 -2.48
CA PRO A 49 3.38 21.85 -2.18
C PRO A 49 4.22 21.79 -3.46
N ALA A 50 5.17 22.72 -3.58
CA ALA A 50 6.07 22.75 -4.72
C ALA A 50 6.72 21.37 -4.95
N PRO A 51 6.80 20.90 -6.20
CA PRO A 51 7.40 19.62 -6.52
C PRO A 51 8.87 19.61 -6.06
N LEU A 52 9.30 18.49 -5.49
CA LEU A 52 10.70 18.26 -5.19
C LEU A 52 11.41 17.97 -6.52
N ILE A 53 12.11 18.98 -7.02
CA ILE A 53 13.00 18.83 -8.16
C ILE A 53 14.22 18.04 -7.67
N LEU A 54 14.64 17.04 -8.43
CA LEU A 54 15.83 16.22 -8.17
C LEU A 54 16.77 16.35 -9.37
N SER A 55 18.08 16.34 -9.13
CA SER A 55 19.06 16.10 -10.19
C SER A 55 18.97 14.64 -10.64
N VAL A 56 19.58 14.32 -11.79
CA VAL A 56 19.63 12.95 -12.30
C VAL A 56 20.42 12.06 -11.36
N GLU A 57 21.51 12.57 -10.79
CA GLU A 57 22.35 11.88 -9.82
C GLU A 57 21.60 11.62 -8.52
N GLU A 58 20.91 12.63 -7.96
CA GLU A 58 20.08 12.47 -6.76
C GLU A 58 18.98 11.41 -6.98
N ALA A 59 18.30 11.45 -8.13
CA ALA A 59 17.27 10.49 -8.48
C ALA A 59 17.83 9.06 -8.60
N ASN A 60 18.98 8.88 -9.24
CA ASN A 60 19.64 7.58 -9.37
C ASN A 60 20.12 7.04 -8.01
N SER A 61 20.71 7.88 -7.16
CA SER A 61 21.14 7.49 -5.81
C SER A 61 19.96 7.04 -4.95
N LEU A 62 18.80 7.71 -5.04
CA LEU A 62 17.59 7.31 -4.32
C LEU A 62 17.00 5.99 -4.86
N GLU A 63 17.05 5.78 -6.18
CA GLU A 63 16.64 4.51 -6.80
C GLU A 63 17.54 3.36 -6.31
N HIS A 64 18.86 3.53 -6.38
CA HIS A 64 19.83 2.55 -5.87
C HIS A 64 19.69 2.27 -4.37
N LEU A 65 19.39 3.30 -3.57
CA LEU A 65 19.12 3.17 -2.15
C LEU A 65 17.93 2.24 -1.90
N ALA A 66 16.82 2.47 -2.61
CA ALA A 66 15.64 1.63 -2.46
C ALA A 66 15.89 0.19 -2.92
N ASP A 67 16.64 0.00 -4.01
CA ASP A 67 17.02 -1.32 -4.51
C ASP A 67 17.95 -2.07 -3.53
N SER A 68 18.84 -1.35 -2.83
CA SER A 68 19.71 -1.92 -1.80
C SER A 68 18.89 -2.43 -0.61
N VAL A 69 17.91 -1.65 -0.15
CA VAL A 69 16.98 -2.05 0.92
C VAL A 69 16.16 -3.28 0.51
N MET A 70 15.65 -3.30 -0.72
CA MET A 70 14.92 -4.45 -1.27
C MET A 70 15.81 -5.70 -1.31
N THR A 71 17.02 -5.58 -1.87
CA THR A 71 17.96 -6.70 -2.04
C THR A 71 18.38 -7.28 -0.69
N GLN A 72 18.68 -6.43 0.30
CA GLN A 72 19.00 -6.88 1.65
C GLN A 72 17.81 -7.61 2.29
N THR A 73 16.60 -7.07 2.17
CA THR A 73 15.40 -7.71 2.71
C THR A 73 15.13 -9.06 2.04
N LEU A 74 15.37 -9.15 0.72
CA LEU A 74 15.23 -10.40 -0.03
C LEU A 74 16.24 -11.45 0.45
N ALA A 75 17.50 -11.05 0.70
CA ALA A 75 18.49 -11.94 1.28
C ALA A 75 18.07 -12.43 2.68
N ASP A 76 17.55 -11.55 3.53
CA ASP A 76 17.05 -11.90 4.88
C ASP A 76 15.86 -12.87 4.80
N TYR A 77 14.94 -12.65 3.85
CA TYR A 77 13.83 -13.56 3.58
C TYR A 77 14.30 -14.93 3.10
N LEU A 78 15.21 -14.99 2.14
CA LEU A 78 15.76 -16.25 1.62
C LEU A 78 16.48 -17.02 2.72
N HIS A 79 17.25 -16.33 3.57
CA HIS A 79 17.87 -16.95 4.74
C HIS A 79 16.82 -17.50 5.71
N PHE A 80 15.77 -16.72 6.01
CA PHE A 80 14.66 -17.17 6.86
C PHE A 80 13.95 -18.41 6.28
N ARG A 81 13.67 -18.40 4.97
CA ARG A 81 12.97 -19.47 4.27
C ARG A 81 13.82 -20.74 4.15
N ASP A 82 15.04 -20.60 3.64
CA ASP A 82 15.83 -21.72 3.15
C ASP A 82 16.80 -22.26 4.22
N ILE A 83 17.33 -21.39 5.09
CA ILE A 83 18.26 -21.79 6.17
C ILE A 83 17.51 -22.02 7.48
N ARG A 84 16.72 -21.04 7.94
CA ARG A 84 15.94 -21.19 9.18
C ARG A 84 14.68 -22.04 9.00
N LYS A 85 14.37 -22.49 7.78
CA LYS A 85 13.19 -23.32 7.45
C LYS A 85 11.88 -22.69 7.95
N ARG A 86 11.77 -21.36 7.83
CA ARG A 86 10.63 -20.55 8.28
C ARG A 86 10.35 -20.63 9.79
N ARG A 87 11.37 -20.94 10.59
CA ARG A 87 11.24 -21.03 12.05
C ARG A 87 11.67 -19.72 12.70
N LEU A 88 10.79 -19.19 13.56
CA LEU A 88 11.12 -18.11 14.48
C LEU A 88 11.40 -18.69 15.86
N HIS A 89 12.39 -18.12 16.55
CA HIS A 89 12.70 -18.47 17.92
C HIS A 89 11.98 -17.51 18.87
N ASP A 90 11.22 -18.05 19.82
CA ASP A 90 10.48 -17.28 20.83
C ASP A 90 11.39 -16.45 21.75
N THR A 91 12.67 -16.77 21.82
CA THR A 91 13.71 -16.00 22.52
C THR A 91 14.07 -14.70 21.80
N GLU A 92 13.98 -14.68 20.47
CA GLU A 92 14.31 -13.53 19.61
C GLU A 92 13.06 -12.69 19.33
N TRP A 93 11.94 -13.35 19.07
CA TRP A 93 10.73 -12.71 18.58
C TRP A 93 9.58 -12.84 19.58
N LYS A 94 8.83 -11.76 19.75
CA LYS A 94 7.58 -11.73 20.51
C LYS A 94 6.43 -11.39 19.58
N GLU A 95 5.42 -12.25 19.55
CA GLU A 95 4.17 -11.96 18.85
C GLU A 95 3.47 -10.73 19.47
N VAL A 96 3.02 -9.83 18.61
CA VAL A 96 2.36 -8.57 19.00
C VAL A 96 0.89 -8.57 18.61
N ARG A 97 0.57 -9.01 17.39
CA ARG A 97 -0.77 -8.96 16.83
C ARG A 97 -0.98 -10.02 15.77
N ARG A 98 -2.14 -10.66 15.77
CA ARG A 98 -2.67 -11.42 14.64
C ARG A 98 -3.81 -10.67 14.00
N GLN A 99 -3.83 -10.62 12.68
CA GLN A 99 -4.90 -10.02 11.90
C GLN A 99 -5.07 -10.84 10.63
N ASN A 100 -6.27 -11.41 10.42
CA ASN A 100 -6.55 -12.30 9.30
C ASN A 100 -5.53 -13.46 9.25
N ASN A 101 -4.85 -13.64 8.13
CA ASN A 101 -3.82 -14.66 7.92
C ASN A 101 -2.39 -14.13 8.16
N LEU A 102 -2.25 -12.97 8.82
CA LEU A 102 -0.99 -12.31 9.11
C LEU A 102 -0.69 -12.31 10.61
N VAL A 103 0.60 -12.42 10.93
CA VAL A 103 1.11 -12.35 12.31
C VAL A 103 2.26 -11.35 12.35
N ALA A 104 2.13 -10.35 13.22
CA ALA A 104 3.15 -9.35 13.48
C ALA A 104 3.95 -9.69 14.74
N PHE A 105 5.26 -9.66 14.62
CA PHE A 105 6.23 -9.89 15.68
C PHE A 105 7.09 -8.65 15.89
N LYS A 106 7.60 -8.51 17.11
CA LYS A 106 8.66 -7.56 17.43
C LYS A 106 9.87 -8.29 18.01
N GLU A 107 11.04 -7.73 17.75
CA GLU A 107 12.30 -8.15 18.36
C GLU A 107 12.26 -7.92 19.88
N ARG A 108 12.70 -8.93 20.62
CA ARG A 108 12.84 -8.86 22.09
C ARG A 108 14.06 -8.03 22.46
N GLU A 109 13.97 -7.36 23.60
CA GLU A 109 15.00 -6.45 24.09
C GLU A 109 16.39 -7.10 24.21
N SER A 110 16.45 -8.38 24.60
CA SER A 110 17.71 -9.14 24.74
C SER A 110 18.47 -9.36 23.42
N PHE A 111 17.80 -9.22 22.28
CA PHE A 111 18.39 -9.37 20.94
C PHE A 111 18.48 -8.04 20.19
N ARG A 112 18.05 -6.95 20.82
CA ARG A 112 17.94 -5.65 20.16
C ARG A 112 19.31 -4.99 20.05
N GLN A 113 19.57 -4.41 18.88
CA GLN A 113 20.71 -3.53 18.69
C GLN A 113 20.51 -2.21 19.45
N GLU A 114 21.60 -1.55 19.84
CA GLU A 114 21.56 -0.26 20.54
C GLU A 114 20.80 0.79 19.73
N HIS A 115 21.04 0.82 18.41
CA HIS A 115 20.40 1.71 17.46
C HIS A 115 20.04 0.94 16.18
N GLN A 116 18.90 1.26 15.58
CA GLN A 116 18.60 0.83 14.21
C GLN A 116 19.38 1.71 13.24
N THR A 117 19.71 1.19 12.05
CA THR A 117 20.47 1.93 11.03
C THR A 117 19.64 2.16 9.77
N LEU A 118 19.83 3.31 9.14
CA LEU A 118 19.32 3.63 7.82
C LEU A 118 20.47 3.61 6.81
N TYR A 119 20.16 3.22 5.57
CA TYR A 119 21.08 3.39 4.47
C TYR A 119 20.96 4.82 3.96
N THR A 120 22.08 5.46 3.67
CA THR A 120 22.07 6.82 3.14
C THR A 120 22.32 6.80 1.63
N PRO A 121 21.85 7.81 0.87
CA PRO A 121 22.01 7.84 -0.60
C PRO A 121 23.47 7.85 -1.08
N ASP A 122 24.42 8.20 -0.22
CA ASP A 122 25.87 8.16 -0.44
C ASP A 122 26.49 6.77 -0.13
N GLY A 123 25.67 5.78 0.23
CA GLY A 123 26.11 4.41 0.54
C GLY A 123 26.54 4.20 1.99
N GLY A 124 26.39 5.22 2.85
CA GLY A 124 26.67 5.12 4.28
C GLY A 124 25.57 4.43 5.09
N LEU A 125 25.85 4.29 6.39
CA LEU A 125 24.88 3.86 7.40
C LEU A 125 24.74 4.94 8.46
N GLU A 126 23.53 5.44 8.66
CA GLU A 126 23.21 6.43 9.69
C GLU A 126 22.49 5.74 10.87
N PRO A 127 23.01 5.83 12.11
CA PRO A 127 22.31 5.34 13.28
C PRO A 127 21.10 6.23 13.61
N VAL A 128 19.95 5.62 13.85
CA VAL A 128 18.72 6.29 14.27
C VAL A 128 18.72 6.43 15.79
N ILE A 129 19.20 7.58 16.28
CA ILE A 129 19.31 7.86 17.71
C ILE A 129 17.94 8.32 18.25
N CYS A 130 17.32 7.47 19.07
CA CYS A 130 16.04 7.74 19.71
C CYS A 130 16.14 7.63 21.23
N LYS A 131 15.36 8.44 21.95
CA LYS A 131 15.24 8.34 23.42
C LYS A 131 14.61 7.01 23.85
N THR A 132 13.80 6.43 22.97
CA THR A 132 13.15 5.14 23.19
C THR A 132 13.73 4.15 22.22
N SER A 133 14.15 3.00 22.75
CA SER A 133 14.70 1.92 21.96
C SER A 133 13.64 1.39 20.97
N VAL A 134 14.02 1.23 19.71
CA VAL A 134 13.12 0.88 18.60
C VAL A 134 13.35 -0.58 18.20
N PRO A 135 12.36 -1.47 18.38
CA PRO A 135 12.51 -2.86 17.96
C PRO A 135 12.38 -3.00 16.45
N LYS A 136 13.06 -4.02 15.90
CA LYS A 136 12.72 -4.52 14.57
C LYS A 136 11.35 -5.20 14.59
N LEU A 137 10.60 -5.04 13.51
CA LEU A 137 9.31 -5.66 13.27
C LEU A 137 9.44 -6.66 12.13
N LEU A 138 8.63 -7.72 12.25
CA LEU A 138 8.49 -8.75 11.25
C LEU A 138 7.01 -9.06 11.09
N VAL A 139 6.50 -9.09 9.87
CA VAL A 139 5.15 -9.56 9.57
C VAL A 139 5.22 -10.71 8.60
N LEU A 140 4.62 -11.83 8.99
CA LEU A 140 4.59 -13.06 8.21
C LEU A 140 3.15 -13.47 7.96
N GLY A 141 2.91 -14.15 6.84
CA GLY A 141 1.63 -14.81 6.62
C GLY A 141 1.33 -15.09 5.16
N ALA A 142 0.04 -15.30 4.87
CA ALA A 142 -0.46 -15.54 3.52
C ALA A 142 -1.49 -14.48 3.15
N LEU A 143 -1.39 -13.95 1.93
CA LEU A 143 -2.34 -12.98 1.39
C LEU A 143 -3.46 -13.70 0.63
N GLN A 144 -4.60 -13.03 0.50
CA GLN A 144 -5.76 -13.52 -0.24
C GLN A 144 -5.79 -12.84 -1.61
N GLY A 145 -5.45 -13.57 -2.66
CA GLY A 145 -5.42 -13.05 -4.03
C GLY A 145 -4.18 -13.51 -4.78
N THR A 146 -4.07 -13.05 -6.04
CA THR A 146 -2.88 -13.25 -6.86
C THR A 146 -1.81 -12.21 -6.56
N LEU A 147 -0.56 -12.47 -6.97
CA LEU A 147 0.50 -11.48 -6.84
C LEU A 147 0.14 -10.18 -7.58
N ASP A 148 -0.44 -10.30 -8.78
CA ASP A 148 -0.84 -9.16 -9.59
C ASP A 148 -1.94 -8.32 -8.93
N ASP A 149 -2.89 -8.95 -8.24
CA ASP A 149 -3.91 -8.22 -7.46
C ASP A 149 -3.28 -7.44 -6.32
N GLU A 150 -2.33 -8.04 -5.61
CA GLU A 150 -1.63 -7.38 -4.53
C GLU A 150 -0.80 -6.20 -5.03
N MET A 151 -0.08 -6.36 -6.14
CA MET A 151 0.74 -5.30 -6.72
C MET A 151 -0.12 -4.17 -7.30
N PHE A 152 -1.24 -4.49 -7.95
CA PHE A 152 -2.19 -3.50 -8.48
C PHE A 152 -2.88 -2.71 -7.37
N GLY A 153 -3.26 -3.38 -6.29
CA GLY A 153 -3.89 -2.74 -5.13
C GLY A 153 -2.96 -1.73 -4.46
N MET A 154 -1.68 -2.09 -4.37
CA MET A 154 -0.63 -1.24 -3.79
C MET A 154 -0.19 -0.09 -4.68
N HIS A 155 -0.34 -0.22 -6.01
CA HIS A 155 0.19 0.73 -6.98
C HIS A 155 -0.23 2.18 -6.72
N ILE A 156 0.74 3.10 -6.82
CA ILE A 156 0.56 4.53 -6.56
C ILE A 156 0.42 5.27 -7.89
N ASP A 157 -0.82 5.46 -8.33
CA ASP A 157 -1.12 6.21 -9.56
C ASP A 157 -0.87 7.74 -9.38
N GLY A 158 -0.90 8.24 -8.14
CA GLY A 158 -0.66 9.64 -7.75
C GLY A 158 -1.29 9.99 -6.40
N ASP A 159 -1.25 11.26 -6.00
CA ASP A 159 -1.75 11.75 -4.70
C ASP A 159 -3.19 11.29 -4.40
N ASN A 160 -4.10 11.43 -5.37
CA ASN A 160 -5.50 11.04 -5.21
C ASN A 160 -5.67 9.53 -5.05
N ALA A 161 -4.84 8.72 -5.72
CA ALA A 161 -4.88 7.27 -5.59
C ALA A 161 -4.32 6.81 -4.25
N ALA A 162 -3.29 7.49 -3.74
CA ALA A 162 -2.76 7.21 -2.40
C ALA A 162 -3.71 7.65 -1.29
N ARG A 163 -4.36 8.83 -1.40
CA ARG A 163 -5.43 9.25 -0.48
C ARG A 163 -6.60 8.29 -0.50
N LEU A 164 -7.01 7.85 -1.69
CA LEU A 164 -8.04 6.84 -1.86
C LEU A 164 -7.63 5.52 -1.20
N ARG A 165 -6.40 5.06 -1.39
CA ARG A 165 -5.86 3.86 -0.73
C ARG A 165 -5.92 4.00 0.80
N SER A 166 -5.48 5.13 1.34
CA SER A 166 -5.54 5.41 2.78
C SER A 166 -6.98 5.36 3.33
N SER A 167 -7.97 5.81 2.54
CA SER A 167 -9.38 5.75 2.94
C SER A 167 -9.94 4.32 3.10
N TYR A 168 -9.33 3.33 2.45
CA TYR A 168 -9.75 1.92 2.53
C TYR A 168 -8.89 1.10 3.50
N ILE A 169 -7.59 1.40 3.56
CA ILE A 169 -6.61 0.63 4.33
C ILE A 169 -6.55 1.10 5.80
N HIS A 170 -7.15 2.27 6.10
CA HIS A 170 -7.11 2.89 7.42
C HIS A 170 -5.68 3.01 7.98
N ASP A 171 -4.68 3.24 7.12
CA ASP A 171 -3.24 3.29 7.46
C ASP A 171 -2.83 4.46 8.40
N GLN A 172 -3.82 5.16 8.98
CA GLN A 172 -3.68 6.32 9.86
C GLN A 172 -2.95 7.51 9.22
N VAL A 173 -2.75 7.48 7.90
CA VAL A 173 -2.17 8.60 7.16
C VAL A 173 -3.25 9.66 6.93
N HIS A 174 -3.06 10.84 7.50
CA HIS A 174 -3.99 11.96 7.35
C HIS A 174 -3.82 12.68 6.01
N ASP A 175 -2.57 12.78 5.53
CA ASP A 175 -2.24 13.42 4.26
C ASP A 175 -1.11 12.64 3.59
N PHE A 176 -1.16 12.49 2.26
CA PHE A 176 -0.14 11.82 1.47
C PHE A 176 0.13 12.61 0.20
N ARG A 177 1.41 12.77 -0.14
CA ARG A 177 1.87 13.50 -1.32
C ARG A 177 3.07 12.84 -1.96
N VAL A 178 3.06 12.71 -3.28
CA VAL A 178 4.23 12.36 -4.08
C VAL A 178 5.00 13.65 -4.35
N LEU A 179 6.16 13.81 -3.71
CA LEU A 179 7.00 15.00 -3.86
C LEU A 179 7.76 14.99 -5.18
N SER A 180 8.26 13.81 -5.57
CA SER A 180 8.97 13.62 -6.83
C SER A 180 8.76 12.20 -7.35
N ARG A 181 8.61 12.04 -8.66
CA ARG A 181 8.52 10.74 -9.33
C ARG A 181 9.83 10.49 -10.08
N ILE A 182 10.53 9.44 -9.69
CA ILE A 182 11.81 9.00 -10.28
C ILE A 182 11.54 7.98 -11.39
N ARG A 183 10.69 6.97 -11.11
CA ARG A 183 10.20 5.98 -12.08
C ARG A 183 8.69 5.79 -11.95
N GLY A 184 8.06 5.38 -13.04
CA GLY A 184 6.64 5.02 -13.08
C GLY A 184 6.39 3.79 -13.94
N ALA A 185 5.16 3.30 -13.88
CA ALA A 185 4.73 2.11 -14.60
C ALA A 185 4.86 2.30 -16.11
N THR A 186 5.25 1.22 -16.80
CA THR A 186 5.27 1.11 -18.26
C THR A 186 4.38 -0.05 -18.69
N LYS A 187 4.24 -0.28 -20.00
CA LYS A 187 3.50 -1.45 -20.49
C LYS A 187 4.21 -2.76 -20.12
N ASP A 188 5.55 -2.74 -20.11
CA ASP A 188 6.38 -3.91 -19.85
C ASP A 188 6.62 -4.13 -18.35
N ASP A 189 6.61 -3.05 -17.55
CA ASP A 189 6.67 -3.11 -16.08
C ASP A 189 5.50 -2.31 -15.47
N PRO A 190 4.30 -2.90 -15.39
CA PRO A 190 3.08 -2.21 -14.98
C PRO A 190 3.02 -1.88 -13.49
N PHE A 191 3.88 -2.49 -12.68
CA PHE A 191 3.90 -2.28 -11.23
C PHE A 191 5.02 -1.34 -10.77
N ARG A 192 5.94 -0.94 -11.66
CA ARG A 192 7.05 -0.05 -11.31
C ARG A 192 6.59 1.27 -10.74
N PHE A 193 7.16 1.64 -9.61
CA PHE A 193 7.14 3.01 -9.14
C PHE A 193 8.39 3.25 -8.29
N CYS A 194 9.02 4.40 -8.46
CA CYS A 194 10.05 4.89 -7.55
C CYS A 194 9.86 6.40 -7.39
N GLY A 195 9.85 6.91 -6.17
CA GLY A 195 9.68 8.33 -5.93
C GLY A 195 9.84 8.72 -4.48
N VAL A 196 9.95 10.02 -4.24
CA VAL A 196 9.98 10.59 -2.90
C VAL A 196 8.56 10.94 -2.49
N THR A 197 8.12 10.41 -1.35
CA THR A 197 6.77 10.63 -0.83
C THR A 197 6.84 11.23 0.57
N TRP A 198 5.78 11.97 0.91
CA TRP A 198 5.58 12.58 2.21
C TRP A 198 4.22 12.20 2.76
N SER A 199 4.17 11.87 4.05
CA SER A 199 2.94 11.51 4.76
C SER A 199 2.80 12.28 6.07
N ASP A 200 1.63 12.86 6.32
CA ASP A 200 1.21 13.34 7.65
C ASP A 200 0.61 12.15 8.41
N LEU A 201 1.30 11.71 9.47
CA LEU A 201 0.84 10.62 10.32
C LEU A 201 -0.14 11.11 11.41
N GLY A 202 -0.41 12.41 11.44
CA GLY A 202 -1.27 13.06 12.43
C GLY A 202 -0.73 12.95 13.86
N SER A 203 -1.67 13.05 14.80
CA SER A 203 -1.48 12.77 16.23
C SER A 203 -2.07 11.41 16.64
N ASN A 204 -2.90 10.83 15.77
CA ASN A 204 -3.78 9.70 16.08
C ASN A 204 -3.02 8.38 15.90
N GLY A 205 -2.15 8.09 16.85
CA GLY A 205 -1.40 6.83 16.94
C GLY A 205 -0.54 6.76 18.19
N TYR A 206 -0.16 7.93 18.72
CA TYR A 206 0.71 8.07 19.89
C TYR A 206 0.02 8.66 21.12
N GLY A 207 -1.31 8.85 21.09
CA GLY A 207 -2.08 9.48 22.17
C GLY A 207 -1.74 10.97 22.37
N PRO A 208 -2.13 11.60 23.50
CA PRO A 208 -1.82 13.01 23.81
C PRO A 208 -0.32 13.27 24.06
N PHE A 209 0.53 12.25 23.96
CA PHE A 209 1.92 12.25 24.41
C PHE A 209 2.89 12.89 23.40
N ALA A 210 2.38 13.53 22.35
CA ALA A 210 3.14 13.67 21.12
C ALA A 210 2.67 14.83 20.20
N LYS A 211 3.62 15.68 19.72
CA LYS A 211 3.41 16.57 18.55
C LYS A 211 3.01 15.78 17.29
N LYS A 212 2.51 16.43 16.25
CA LYS A 212 2.22 15.74 14.98
C LYS A 212 3.51 15.16 14.38
N ARG A 213 3.41 13.99 13.74
CA ARG A 213 4.54 13.35 13.05
C ARG A 213 4.35 13.41 11.55
N ASP A 214 5.45 13.62 10.85
CA ASP A 214 5.51 13.46 9.41
C ASP A 214 6.59 12.46 8.99
N PHE A 215 6.49 11.95 7.77
CA PHE A 215 7.38 10.91 7.25
C PHE A 215 7.79 11.24 5.81
N CYS A 216 9.08 11.51 5.57
CA CYS A 216 9.64 11.53 4.19
C CYS A 216 10.32 10.21 3.94
N VAL A 217 10.03 9.63 2.79
CA VAL A 217 10.62 8.37 2.38
C VAL A 217 10.86 8.35 0.88
N VAL A 218 11.88 7.61 0.46
CA VAL A 218 11.86 7.00 -0.86
C VAL A 218 10.91 5.80 -0.81
N THR A 219 10.01 5.75 -1.77
CA THR A 219 9.09 4.63 -1.97
C THR A 219 9.42 3.98 -3.30
N SER A 220 9.64 2.67 -3.29
CA SER A 220 9.92 1.89 -4.50
C SER A 220 9.06 0.63 -4.51
N MET A 221 8.53 0.27 -5.66
CA MET A 221 7.80 -0.98 -5.86
C MET A 221 7.97 -1.51 -7.27
N GLY A 222 7.79 -2.81 -7.39
CA GLY A 222 7.90 -3.54 -8.65
C GLY A 222 7.82 -5.03 -8.40
N VAL A 223 8.06 -5.80 -9.46
CA VAL A 223 8.20 -7.25 -9.39
C VAL A 223 9.64 -7.60 -9.77
N THR A 224 10.23 -8.52 -9.02
CA THR A 224 11.53 -9.12 -9.29
C THR A 224 11.40 -10.63 -9.29
N GLU A 225 12.46 -11.34 -9.67
CA GLU A 225 12.52 -12.79 -9.65
C GLU A 225 13.65 -13.26 -8.75
N THR A 226 13.40 -14.35 -8.02
CA THR A 226 14.48 -15.03 -7.29
C THR A 226 15.40 -15.76 -8.28
N THR A 227 16.58 -16.19 -7.81
CA THR A 227 17.48 -17.06 -8.60
C THR A 227 16.85 -18.38 -9.03
N ARG A 228 15.70 -18.74 -8.44
CA ARG A 228 14.90 -19.94 -8.77
C ARG A 228 13.75 -19.65 -9.75
N GLY A 229 13.64 -18.41 -10.25
CA GLY A 229 12.55 -17.98 -11.13
C GLY A 229 11.21 -17.76 -10.43
N GLU A 230 11.21 -17.59 -9.11
CA GLU A 230 9.98 -17.29 -8.36
C GLU A 230 9.71 -15.78 -8.42
N ARG A 231 8.50 -15.38 -8.81
CA ARG A 231 8.09 -13.97 -8.85
C ARG A 231 7.90 -13.43 -7.44
N VAL A 232 8.48 -12.27 -7.19
CA VAL A 232 8.40 -11.56 -5.91
C VAL A 232 8.03 -10.11 -6.17
N GLY A 233 6.83 -9.73 -5.74
CA GLY A 233 6.45 -8.32 -5.65
C GLY A 233 7.11 -7.69 -4.42
N TYR A 234 7.58 -6.46 -4.54
CA TYR A 234 8.14 -5.74 -3.41
C TYR A 234 7.56 -4.33 -3.27
N TYR A 235 7.61 -3.83 -2.04
CA TYR A 235 7.31 -2.44 -1.70
C TYR A 235 8.27 -1.98 -0.62
N VAL A 236 9.04 -0.94 -0.91
CA VAL A 236 10.04 -0.35 -0.03
C VAL A 236 9.54 1.01 0.44
N VAL A 237 9.73 1.26 1.72
CA VAL A 237 9.51 2.55 2.38
C VAL A 237 10.75 2.84 3.21
N HIS A 238 11.60 3.76 2.76
CA HIS A 238 12.87 4.04 3.43
C HIS A 238 13.04 5.54 3.66
N SER A 239 13.34 5.95 4.89
CA SER A 239 13.53 7.36 5.24
C SER A 239 14.68 8.00 4.49
N VAL A 240 14.45 9.23 4.03
CA VAL A 240 15.47 10.05 3.35
C VAL A 240 15.44 11.47 3.89
N ASP A 241 16.63 12.05 4.06
CA ASP A 241 16.77 13.41 4.56
C ASP A 241 16.79 14.42 3.41
N VAL A 242 15.62 15.01 3.17
CA VAL A 242 15.39 16.04 2.15
C VAL A 242 15.51 17.46 2.75
N SER A 243 15.92 17.60 4.02
CA SER A 243 15.98 18.91 4.70
C SER A 243 17.11 19.81 4.16
N SER A 244 17.05 21.12 4.45
CA SER A 244 18.10 22.10 4.10
C SER A 244 19.50 21.74 4.62
N ASN A 245 19.57 20.93 5.68
CA ASN A 245 20.81 20.50 6.31
C ASN A 245 21.12 19.02 6.00
N GLY A 246 20.24 18.34 5.27
CA GLY A 246 20.46 16.99 4.77
C GLY A 246 21.29 17.01 3.47
N PRO A 247 21.75 15.84 3.00
CA PRO A 247 22.58 15.75 1.80
C PRO A 247 21.91 16.34 0.54
N MET A 248 20.57 16.42 0.52
CA MET A 248 19.80 16.97 -0.61
C MET A 248 19.46 18.47 -0.47
N GLY A 249 19.75 19.10 0.68
CA GLY A 249 19.84 20.56 0.86
C GLY A 249 18.63 21.43 0.49
N ARG A 250 17.39 20.92 0.42
CA ARG A 250 16.24 21.69 -0.13
C ARG A 250 15.12 21.94 0.87
N THR A 251 14.60 23.16 0.89
CA THR A 251 13.38 23.48 1.63
C THR A 251 12.18 23.14 0.76
N THR A 252 11.50 22.03 1.05
CA THR A 252 10.14 21.84 0.51
C THR A 252 9.22 22.86 1.16
N GLN A 253 8.30 23.48 0.41
CA GLN A 253 7.29 24.42 0.93
C GLN A 253 6.35 23.81 2.00
N LEU A 254 6.52 22.54 2.33
CA LEU A 254 5.92 21.87 3.47
C LEU A 254 6.42 22.39 4.84
N GLY A 255 7.29 23.41 4.87
CA GLY A 255 7.83 23.97 6.12
C GLY A 255 8.81 23.03 6.81
N LEU A 256 9.47 22.16 6.05
CA LEU A 256 10.34 21.09 6.57
C LEU A 256 11.79 21.55 6.82
N GLY A 257 12.09 22.83 6.59
CA GLY A 257 13.38 23.47 6.87
C GLY A 257 13.27 24.46 8.03
N ILE A 258 14.27 24.45 8.90
CA ILE A 258 14.37 25.26 10.12
C ILE A 258 14.29 26.75 9.76
N GLY A 259 13.19 27.40 10.17
CA GLY A 259 13.04 28.85 10.17
C GLY A 259 12.28 29.29 11.40
N GLY A 260 12.98 29.50 12.52
CA GLY A 260 12.63 30.39 13.64
C GLY A 260 11.32 30.20 14.42
N ASN A 261 10.34 29.44 13.94
CA ASN A 261 9.04 29.30 14.59
C ASN A 261 8.53 27.85 14.41
N SER A 262 8.64 27.07 15.49
CA SER A 262 7.97 25.77 15.73
C SER A 262 7.59 24.97 14.47
N SER A 263 8.47 24.09 13.98
CA SER A 263 8.04 23.03 13.05
C SER A 263 6.83 22.32 13.64
N LYS A 264 5.70 22.40 12.94
CA LYS A 264 4.42 21.76 13.30
C LYS A 264 4.58 20.24 13.46
N TYR A 265 5.62 19.66 12.85
CA TYR A 265 5.86 18.23 12.80
C TYR A 265 7.22 17.83 13.40
N THR A 266 7.25 16.64 14.00
CA THR A 266 8.47 15.88 14.31
C THR A 266 8.67 14.82 13.24
N ARG A 267 9.81 14.83 12.54
CA ARG A 267 10.11 13.88 11.46
C ARG A 267 10.36 12.50 12.04
N ALA A 268 9.53 11.52 11.67
CA ALA A 268 9.81 10.12 11.94
C ALA A 268 10.90 9.59 10.99
N LYS A 269 11.66 8.60 11.45
CA LYS A 269 12.67 7.86 10.68
C LYS A 269 12.29 6.38 10.68
N GLY A 270 12.59 5.63 9.62
CA GLY A 270 12.25 4.22 9.53
C GLY A 270 12.57 3.61 8.18
N SER A 271 12.62 2.29 8.15
CA SER A 271 12.81 1.49 6.95
C SER A 271 11.94 0.26 7.04
N MET A 272 11.08 0.04 6.05
CA MET A 272 10.25 -1.17 5.93
C MET A 272 10.25 -1.65 4.48
N CYS A 273 10.28 -2.97 4.31
CA CYS A 273 10.19 -3.59 3.01
C CYS A 273 9.25 -4.80 3.09
N TRP A 274 8.24 -4.83 2.22
CA TRP A 274 7.30 -5.93 2.07
C TRP A 274 7.71 -6.72 0.83
N LEU A 275 7.83 -8.03 0.98
CA LEU A 275 8.04 -9.01 -0.08
C LEU A 275 6.79 -9.89 -0.17
N LYS A 276 6.24 -9.99 -1.37
CA LYS A 276 5.04 -10.76 -1.71
C LYS A 276 5.45 -11.84 -2.70
N CYS A 277 5.67 -13.04 -2.20
CA CYS A 277 6.25 -14.14 -2.94
C CYS A 277 5.14 -15.03 -3.51
N GLU A 278 5.12 -15.19 -4.83
CA GLU A 278 4.19 -16.10 -5.49
C GLU A 278 4.58 -17.56 -5.22
N LEU A 279 3.61 -18.34 -4.75
CA LEU A 279 3.79 -19.76 -4.45
C LEU A 279 3.27 -20.63 -5.61
N PRO A 280 3.78 -21.87 -5.79
CA PRO A 280 3.35 -22.76 -6.87
C PRO A 280 1.86 -23.10 -6.88
N ASN A 281 1.18 -22.94 -5.75
CA ASN A 281 -0.27 -23.17 -5.62
C ASN A 281 -1.11 -21.93 -5.98
N GLY A 282 -0.50 -20.86 -6.50
CA GLY A 282 -1.15 -19.59 -6.82
C GLY A 282 -1.43 -18.69 -5.60
N GLY A 283 -1.02 -19.11 -4.40
CA GLY A 283 -1.08 -18.28 -3.20
C GLY A 283 0.08 -17.28 -3.14
N VAL A 284 -0.06 -16.27 -2.29
CA VAL A 284 1.01 -15.28 -2.06
C VAL A 284 1.44 -15.32 -0.60
N GLU A 285 2.71 -15.58 -0.37
CA GLU A 285 3.33 -15.45 0.94
C GLU A 285 3.79 -14.02 1.17
N LEU A 286 3.57 -13.51 2.38
CA LEU A 286 4.08 -12.22 2.81
C LEU A 286 5.26 -12.40 3.76
N TYR A 287 6.34 -11.69 3.46
CA TYR A 287 7.42 -11.39 4.38
C TYR A 287 7.64 -9.88 4.41
N MET A 288 7.40 -9.23 5.55
CA MET A 288 7.78 -7.84 5.75
C MET A 288 8.74 -7.74 6.91
N GLN A 289 9.81 -6.96 6.73
CA GLN A 289 10.74 -6.62 7.80
C GLN A 289 11.03 -5.13 7.79
N GLY A 290 11.23 -4.57 8.99
CA GLY A 290 11.60 -3.17 9.12
C GLY A 290 11.55 -2.64 10.54
N PHE A 291 11.70 -1.33 10.67
CA PHE A 291 11.56 -0.62 11.93
C PHE A 291 10.96 0.76 11.69
N PHE A 292 10.43 1.35 12.76
CA PHE A 292 9.86 2.69 12.71
C PHE A 292 10.15 3.44 13.99
N ALA A 293 10.75 4.61 13.84
CA ALA A 293 11.18 5.49 14.90
C ALA A 293 10.40 6.81 14.80
N PRO A 294 9.42 7.09 15.69
CA PRO A 294 8.61 8.30 15.62
C PRO A 294 9.38 9.58 15.97
N MET A 295 10.61 9.43 16.46
CA MET A 295 11.49 10.46 17.02
C MET A 295 10.84 11.22 18.21
N GLY A 296 11.69 11.66 19.15
CA GLY A 296 11.25 12.25 20.41
C GLY A 296 10.96 11.23 21.52
N SER A 297 10.20 11.64 22.53
CA SER A 297 9.86 10.79 23.68
C SER A 297 8.48 10.16 23.47
N VAL A 298 8.45 8.96 22.91
CA VAL A 298 7.23 8.19 22.67
C VAL A 298 7.43 6.80 23.27
N PRO A 299 6.56 6.32 24.17
CA PRO A 299 6.69 4.99 24.76
C PRO A 299 6.72 3.87 23.71
N GLU A 300 7.54 2.84 23.94
CA GLU A 300 7.76 1.75 22.97
C GLU A 300 6.45 1.08 22.53
N PHE A 301 5.52 0.83 23.46
CA PHE A 301 4.26 0.16 23.13
C PHE A 301 3.44 0.95 22.09
N ALA A 302 3.48 2.29 22.15
CA ALA A 302 2.79 3.16 21.21
C ALA A 302 3.49 3.15 19.85
N VAL A 303 4.83 3.16 19.85
CA VAL A 303 5.65 3.02 18.64
C VAL A 303 5.33 1.71 17.91
N VAL A 304 5.38 0.59 18.64
CA VAL A 304 5.10 -0.74 18.10
C VAL A 304 3.67 -0.81 17.58
N ASN A 305 2.69 -0.29 18.30
CA ASN A 305 1.29 -0.32 17.86
C ASN A 305 1.09 0.45 16.55
N ALA A 306 1.60 1.68 16.46
CA ALA A 306 1.51 2.49 15.25
C ALA A 306 2.22 1.82 14.06
N ALA A 307 3.43 1.32 14.28
CA ALA A 307 4.22 0.68 13.25
C ALA A 307 3.59 -0.65 12.77
N VAL A 308 3.05 -1.47 13.67
CA VAL A 308 2.31 -2.70 13.32
C VAL A 308 1.01 -2.38 12.57
N HIS A 309 0.35 -1.26 12.88
CA HIS A 309 -0.84 -0.84 12.16
C HIS A 309 -0.52 -0.50 10.69
N VAL A 310 0.54 0.28 10.45
CA VAL A 310 1.01 0.62 9.10
C VAL A 310 1.48 -0.63 8.36
N ALA A 311 2.25 -1.48 9.05
CA ALA A 311 2.75 -2.76 8.55
C ALA A 311 1.65 -3.67 7.98
N LEU A 312 0.59 -3.89 8.78
CA LEU A 312 -0.52 -4.76 8.41
C LEU A 312 -1.44 -4.10 7.37
N GLY A 313 -1.67 -2.79 7.48
CA GLY A 313 -2.47 -2.05 6.50
C GLY A 313 -1.84 -2.13 5.09
N LEU A 314 -0.54 -1.87 4.98
CA LEU A 314 0.14 -1.96 3.69
C LEU A 314 0.32 -3.40 3.20
N ALA A 315 0.24 -4.41 4.08
CA ALA A 315 0.38 -5.80 3.65
C ALA A 315 -0.79 -6.30 2.77
N GLN A 316 -2.02 -5.97 3.13
CA GLN A 316 -3.24 -6.54 2.53
C GLN A 316 -3.85 -5.56 1.53
N THR A 317 -3.49 -5.70 0.25
CA THR A 317 -3.91 -4.75 -0.79
C THR A 317 -4.82 -5.33 -1.86
N SER A 318 -5.12 -6.62 -1.83
CA SER A 318 -6.08 -7.25 -2.76
C SER A 318 -7.47 -6.58 -2.72
N ASP A 319 -7.99 -6.25 -1.54
CA ASP A 319 -9.26 -5.51 -1.40
C ASP A 319 -9.24 -4.14 -2.10
N THR A 320 -8.09 -3.47 -2.06
CA THR A 320 -7.89 -2.21 -2.78
C THR A 320 -7.88 -2.44 -4.29
N SER A 321 -7.27 -3.55 -4.76
CA SER A 321 -7.32 -3.94 -6.18
C SER A 321 -8.76 -4.18 -6.65
N TYR A 322 -9.56 -4.96 -5.92
CA TYR A 322 -10.96 -5.17 -6.26
C TYR A 322 -11.75 -3.87 -6.32
N SER A 323 -11.54 -2.98 -5.34
CA SER A 323 -12.19 -1.66 -5.29
C SER A 323 -11.79 -0.78 -6.49
N LYS A 324 -10.50 -0.77 -6.86
CA LYS A 324 -10.00 -0.06 -8.06
C LYS A 324 -10.64 -0.60 -9.34
N LYS A 325 -10.73 -1.93 -9.49
CA LYS A 325 -11.34 -2.59 -10.66
C LYS A 325 -12.83 -2.26 -10.77
N ILE A 326 -13.58 -2.37 -9.67
CA ILE A 326 -15.01 -2.02 -9.63
C ILE A 326 -15.21 -0.55 -10.01
N ARG A 327 -14.41 0.36 -9.44
CA ARG A 327 -14.47 1.79 -9.78
C ARG A 327 -14.21 2.03 -11.27
N TRP A 328 -13.23 1.34 -11.84
CA TRP A 328 -12.92 1.43 -13.26
C TRP A 328 -14.09 0.93 -14.13
N MET A 329 -14.67 -0.22 -13.80
CA MET A 329 -15.84 -0.78 -14.52
C MET A 329 -17.05 0.16 -14.45
N LEU A 330 -17.33 0.75 -13.29
CA LEU A 330 -18.41 1.73 -13.13
C LEU A 330 -18.17 2.97 -14.00
N HIS A 331 -16.95 3.50 -14.02
CA HIS A 331 -16.62 4.64 -14.85
C HIS A 331 -16.69 4.31 -16.35
N ASP A 332 -16.21 3.12 -16.75
CA ASP A 332 -16.23 2.69 -18.15
C ASP A 332 -17.66 2.44 -18.65
N SER A 333 -18.52 1.80 -17.86
CA SER A 333 -19.94 1.63 -18.20
C SER A 333 -20.67 2.95 -18.42
N VAL A 334 -20.40 3.97 -17.58
CA VAL A 334 -20.94 5.33 -17.78
C VAL A 334 -20.37 5.96 -19.06
N ARG A 335 -19.07 5.80 -19.33
CA ARG A 335 -18.43 6.34 -20.56
C ARG A 335 -18.96 5.66 -21.82
N SER A 336 -19.17 4.35 -21.78
CA SER A 336 -19.73 3.56 -22.88
C SER A 336 -21.17 4.00 -23.17
N THR A 337 -21.97 4.22 -22.12
CA THR A 337 -23.35 4.74 -22.25
C THR A 337 -23.40 6.17 -22.79
N ARG A 338 -22.36 6.98 -22.56
CA ARG A 338 -22.23 8.36 -23.08
C ARG A 338 -21.55 8.47 -24.44
N ARG A 339 -21.07 7.38 -25.04
CA ARG A 339 -20.63 7.45 -26.44
C ARG A 339 -21.89 7.71 -27.27
N PRO A 340 -21.95 8.80 -28.06
CA PRO A 340 -23.04 8.94 -29.00
C PRO A 340 -22.96 7.73 -29.91
N VAL A 341 -23.98 6.88 -29.87
CA VAL A 341 -24.21 5.92 -30.94
C VAL A 341 -24.14 6.76 -32.21
N SER A 342 -23.12 6.52 -33.05
CA SER A 342 -23.05 7.11 -34.38
C SER A 342 -24.44 6.99 -34.97
N SER A 343 -25.03 8.10 -35.43
CA SER A 343 -26.37 8.11 -36.00
C SER A 343 -26.42 7.19 -37.22
N SER A 344 -26.54 5.89 -37.00
CA SER A 344 -27.11 5.00 -37.97
C SER A 344 -28.60 5.28 -37.87
N ASP A 345 -29.14 5.97 -38.86
CA ASP A 345 -30.58 6.12 -39.07
C ASP A 345 -31.30 4.77 -39.26
N GLU A 346 -30.59 3.65 -39.16
CA GLU A 346 -31.15 2.30 -39.21
C GLU A 346 -31.39 1.73 -37.82
N CYS A 347 -32.67 1.50 -37.54
CA CYS A 347 -33.15 0.78 -36.36
C CYS A 347 -32.63 -0.67 -36.40
N VAL A 348 -31.61 -0.99 -35.61
CA VAL A 348 -31.04 -2.35 -35.50
C VAL A 348 -31.97 -3.31 -34.72
N GLY A 349 -33.09 -2.82 -34.20
CA GLY A 349 -34.08 -3.63 -33.49
C GLY A 349 -35.10 -4.25 -34.42
N ARG A 350 -35.16 -5.60 -34.47
CA ARG A 350 -36.33 -6.35 -34.96
C ARG A 350 -37.55 -6.08 -34.05
N CYS A 351 -38.10 -4.88 -34.06
CA CYS A 351 -39.37 -4.56 -33.43
C CYS A 351 -40.48 -5.29 -34.21
N LYS A 352 -40.76 -6.54 -33.84
CA LYS A 352 -41.84 -7.33 -34.42
C LYS A 352 -43.18 -6.63 -34.19
N SER A 353 -43.96 -6.57 -35.26
CA SER A 353 -45.32 -6.02 -35.34
C SER A 353 -46.33 -6.88 -34.57
N HIS A 354 -46.30 -6.86 -33.23
CA HIS A 354 -47.29 -7.58 -32.41
C HIS A 354 -48.53 -6.75 -32.02
N PHE A 355 -48.63 -5.51 -32.47
CA PHE A 355 -49.86 -4.72 -32.37
C PHE A 355 -50.26 -4.25 -33.76
N GLY A 356 -51.37 -4.79 -34.26
CA GLY A 356 -51.86 -4.64 -35.63
C GLY A 356 -52.22 -3.20 -36.01
N VAL A 357 -51.22 -2.40 -36.35
CA VAL A 357 -51.42 -1.08 -36.95
C VAL A 357 -50.92 -1.11 -38.39
N ALA A 358 -51.84 -0.85 -39.32
CA ALA A 358 -51.62 -0.87 -40.75
C ALA A 358 -50.51 0.10 -41.17
N LYS A 359 -49.64 -0.37 -42.08
CA LYS A 359 -48.57 0.39 -42.73
C LYS A 359 -49.12 1.69 -43.33
N LYS A 360 -48.83 2.83 -42.71
CA LYS A 360 -48.67 4.13 -43.38
C LYS A 360 -48.18 5.18 -42.37
N ARG A 361 -46.87 5.42 -42.38
CA ARG A 361 -46.16 6.72 -42.29
C ARG A 361 -44.71 6.47 -41.84
N LYS A 362 -43.77 7.20 -42.44
CA LYS A 362 -42.40 7.37 -41.93
C LYS A 362 -42.52 7.97 -40.52
N LEU A 363 -42.42 7.16 -39.48
CA LEU A 363 -42.31 7.66 -38.11
C LEU A 363 -41.09 7.05 -37.44
N GLY A 364 -40.39 7.93 -36.73
CA GLY A 364 -39.06 7.72 -36.16
C GLY A 364 -38.96 6.57 -35.16
N CYS A 365 -37.71 6.33 -34.77
CA CYS A 365 -37.25 5.43 -33.73
C CYS A 365 -38.27 5.16 -32.61
N CYS A 366 -38.37 3.88 -32.22
CA CYS A 366 -39.25 3.50 -31.11
C CYS A 366 -38.83 4.18 -29.80
N ILE A 367 -39.76 4.24 -28.84
CA ILE A 367 -39.56 4.95 -27.56
C ILE A 367 -38.32 4.45 -26.79
N VAL A 368 -37.95 3.18 -26.98
CA VAL A 368 -36.75 2.57 -26.38
C VAL A 368 -35.49 3.11 -27.04
N CYS A 369 -35.44 3.19 -28.38
CA CYS A 369 -34.30 3.79 -29.11
C CYS A 369 -34.16 5.30 -28.84
N ARG A 370 -35.27 5.98 -28.57
CA ARG A 370 -35.28 7.42 -28.22
C ARG A 370 -34.77 7.68 -26.81
N ALA A 371 -35.01 6.78 -25.86
CA ALA A 371 -34.53 6.89 -24.48
C ALA A 371 -33.01 6.66 -24.32
N VAL A 372 -32.36 6.04 -25.32
CA VAL A 372 -30.91 5.83 -25.33
C VAL A 372 -30.15 7.02 -25.93
N THR A 373 -30.85 7.96 -26.57
CA THR A 373 -30.27 9.11 -27.28
C THR A 373 -30.48 10.46 -26.58
N SER A 374 -31.16 10.49 -25.42
CA SER A 374 -31.43 11.70 -24.64
C SER A 374 -30.60 11.81 -23.38
#